data_AF-A0A924DLL1-F1
#
_entry.id   AF-A0A924DLL1-F1
#
_cell.length_a   1.000
_cell.length_b   1.000
_cell.length_c   1.000
_cell.angle_alpha   90.00
_cell.angle_beta   90.00
_cell.angle_gamma   90.00
#
_symmetry.space_group_name_H-M   'P 1'
#
loop_
_entity.id
_entity.type
_entity.pdbx_description
1 polymer ?
#
loop_
_entity_poly.entity_id
_entity_poly.type
_entity_poly.pdbx_seq_one_letter_code
_entity_poly.pdbx_strand_id
1 'polypeptide(L)' 'MDKEVILTGGEFYLKKEGLKKIEVDKENWTIFYVDETNNEKWIEEYPFAEMQGGGFPQLRLVEKFPWE' A
#
# COMPACT_ATOMS: atom_id res chain seq x y z
N MET A 1 -7.81 6.92 18.71
CA MET A 1 -6.57 6.41 18.13
C MET A 1 -7.00 5.53 16.97
N ASP A 2 -7.15 6.13 15.80
CA ASP A 2 -7.42 5.37 14.59
C ASP A 2 -6.24 4.42 14.39
N LYS A 3 -6.53 3.11 14.39
CA LYS A 3 -5.50 2.10 14.21
C LYS A 3 -5.05 2.16 12.77
N GLU A 4 -3.78 2.48 12.57
CA GLU A 4 -3.12 2.30 11.29
C GLU A 4 -3.13 0.81 10.94
N VAL A 5 -3.75 0.45 9.82
CA VAL A 5 -3.74 -0.94 9.33
C VAL A 5 -2.60 -1.07 8.33
N ILE A 6 -1.62 -1.88 8.69
CA ILE A 6 -0.45 -2.21 7.87
C ILE A 6 -0.42 -3.71 7.66
N LEU A 7 -0.40 -4.13 6.41
CA LEU A 7 -0.30 -5.53 6.00
C LEU A 7 1.08 -5.79 5.40
N THR A 8 1.71 -6.89 5.82
CA THR A 8 3.02 -7.35 5.35
C THR A 8 2.98 -8.84 5.06
N GLY A 9 4.01 -9.38 4.41
CA GLY A 9 4.14 -10.83 4.18
C GLY A 9 2.93 -11.46 3.49
N GLY A 10 2.39 -12.55 4.03
CA GLY A 10 1.25 -13.27 3.42
C GLY A 10 -0.01 -12.42 3.27
N GLU A 11 -0.34 -11.59 4.26
CA GLU A 11 -1.54 -10.73 4.24
C GLU A 11 -1.43 -9.65 3.17
N PHE A 12 -0.21 -9.12 2.95
CA PHE A 12 0.07 -8.20 1.85
C PHE A 12 -0.27 -8.84 0.50
N TYR A 13 0.25 -10.05 0.22
CA TYR A 13 0.03 -10.69 -1.07
C TYR A 13 -1.44 -11.05 -1.29
N LEU A 14 -2.09 -11.61 -0.27
CA LEU A 14 -3.51 -11.97 -0.34
C LEU A 14 -4.41 -10.76 -0.56
N LYS A 15 -4.19 -9.66 0.16
CA LYS A 15 -4.99 -8.44 -0.04
C LYS A 15 -4.74 -7.85 -1.42
N LYS A 16 -3.48 -7.77 -1.86
CA LYS A 16 -3.06 -7.15 -3.13
C LYS A 16 -3.72 -7.78 -4.36
N GLU A 17 -3.99 -9.08 -4.35
CA GLU A 17 -4.65 -9.77 -5.47
C GLU A 17 -6.05 -9.20 -5.80
N GLY A 18 -6.76 -8.67 -4.80
CA GLY A 18 -8.08 -8.07 -4.96
C GLY A 18 -8.06 -6.56 -5.25
N LEU A 19 -6.88 -5.93 -5.30
CA LEU A 19 -6.77 -4.48 -5.40
C LEU A 19 -6.63 -4.01 -6.85
N LYS A 20 -7.37 -2.97 -7.20
CA LYS A 20 -7.21 -2.25 -8.47
C LYS A 20 -6.14 -1.19 -8.33
N LYS A 21 -5.09 -1.27 -9.14
CA LYS A 21 -4.05 -0.24 -9.21
C LYS A 21 -4.61 1.04 -9.82
N ILE A 22 -4.39 2.16 -9.15
CA ILE A 22 -4.82 3.50 -9.58
C ILE A 22 -3.64 4.28 -10.17
N GLU A 23 -2.55 4.37 -9.42
CA GLU A 23 -1.41 5.23 -9.77
C GLU A 23 -0.09 4.66 -9.24
N VAL A 24 1.02 5.08 -9.86
CA VAL A 24 2.39 4.76 -9.41
C VAL A 24 3.16 6.07 -9.31
N ASP A 25 3.56 6.43 -8.10
CA ASP A 25 4.52 7.50 -7.86
C ASP A 25 5.94 6.91 -7.90
N LYS A 26 6.67 7.28 -8.94
CA LYS A 26 8.03 6.80 -9.20
C LYS A 26 9.09 7.55 -8.39
N GLU A 27 8.77 8.74 -7.88
CA GLU A 27 9.69 9.52 -7.05
C GLU A 27 9.76 8.92 -5.66
N ASN A 28 8.58 8.59 -5.09
CA ASN A 28 8.47 8.02 -3.74
C ASN A 28 8.40 6.49 -3.71
N TRP A 29 8.42 5.83 -4.87
CA TRP A 29 8.28 4.37 -4.98
C TRP A 29 7.00 3.83 -4.33
N THR A 30 5.91 4.59 -4.45
CA THR A 30 4.60 4.20 -3.90
C THR A 30 3.63 3.83 -5.00
N ILE A 31 2.78 2.85 -4.72
CA ILE A 31 1.71 2.44 -5.64
C ILE A 31 0.37 2.59 -4.92
N PHE A 32 -0.57 3.26 -5.57
CA PHE A 32 -1.88 3.54 -5.02
C PHE A 32 -2.90 2.55 -5.55
N TYR A 33 -3.74 2.05 -4.65
CA TYR A 33 -4.69 0.99 -4.89
C TYR A 33 -6.06 1.31 -4.30
N VAL A 34 -7.12 0.81 -4.95
CA VAL A 34 -8.48 0.79 -4.41
C VAL A 34 -9.00 -0.63 -4.36
N ASP A 35 -9.62 -0.99 -3.24
CA ASP A 35 -10.50 -2.15 -3.15
C ASP A 35 -11.91 -1.74 -3.57
N GLU A 36 -12.36 -2.18 -4.74
CA GLU A 36 -13.67 -1.79 -5.28
C GLU A 36 -14.84 -2.43 -4.52
N THR A 37 -14.60 -3.43 -3.65
CA THR A 37 -15.67 -4.12 -2.91
C THR A 37 -16.17 -3.33 -1.70
N ASN A 38 -15.28 -2.61 -1.03
CA ASN A 38 -15.56 -1.86 0.19
C ASN A 38 -15.09 -0.40 0.13
N ASN A 39 -14.56 0.04 -1.01
CA ASN A 39 -14.04 1.38 -1.27
C ASN A 39 -12.85 1.77 -0.37
N GLU A 40 -12.09 0.79 0.11
CA GLU A 40 -10.84 1.03 0.84
C GLU A 40 -9.72 1.51 -0.09
N LYS A 41 -8.90 2.43 0.42
CA LYS A 41 -7.73 2.96 -0.29
C LYS A 41 -6.47 2.45 0.35
N TRP A 42 -5.56 1.94 -0.46
CA TRP A 42 -4.34 1.30 0.00
C TRP A 42 -3.12 1.89 -0.69
N ILE A 43 -2.02 2.02 0.05
CA ILE A 43 -0.72 2.44 -0.46
C ILE A 43 0.25 1.28 -0.29
N GLU A 44 0.85 0.82 -1.38
CA GLU A 44 2.02 -0.05 -1.34
C GLU A 44 3.28 0.81 -1.28
N GLU A 45 4.14 0.54 -0.31
CA GLU A 45 5.38 1.27 -0.08
C GLU A 45 6.47 0.36 0.48
N TYR A 46 7.72 0.82 0.40
CA TYR A 46 8.91 0.10 0.86
C TYR A 46 9.53 0.88 2.04
N PRO A 47 9.07 0.65 3.28
CA PRO A 47 9.48 1.46 4.44
C PRO A 47 10.96 1.30 4.81
N PHE A 48 11.63 0.25 4.30
CA PHE A 48 13.03 -0.05 4.55
C PHE A 48 13.82 -0.18 3.24
N ALA A 49 13.56 0.71 2.29
CA ALA A 49 14.18 0.70 0.95
C ALA A 49 15.71 0.80 0.99
N GLU A 50 16.28 1.34 2.07
CA GLU A 50 17.71 1.44 2.32
C GLU A 50 18.39 0.12 2.67
N MET A 51 17.61 -0.93 3.00
CA MET A 51 18.17 -2.25 3.27
C MET A 51 18.72 -2.87 1.97
N GLN A 52 19.74 -3.72 2.10
CA GLN A 52 20.27 -4.50 0.99
C GLN A 52 19.14 -5.30 0.34
N GLY A 53 18.78 -4.96 -0.91
CA GLY A 53 17.66 -5.57 -1.63
C GLY A 53 16.31 -4.84 -1.52
N GLY A 54 16.24 -3.65 -0.91
CA GLY A 54 15.06 -2.78 -0.95
C GLY A 54 13.99 -3.05 0.11
N GLY A 55 14.26 -3.95 1.07
CA GLY A 55 13.29 -4.33 2.11
C GLY A 55 12.04 -5.02 1.55
N PHE A 56 11.18 -5.51 2.45
CA PHE A 56 9.88 -6.04 2.03
C PHE A 56 8.85 -4.92 1.89
N PRO A 57 7.94 -5.00 0.90
CA PRO A 57 6.86 -4.04 0.78
C PRO A 57 5.82 -4.23 1.89
N GLN A 58 5.04 -3.17 2.11
CA GLN A 58 3.84 -3.20 2.94
C GLN A 58 2.66 -2.57 2.21
N LEU A 59 1.43 -2.91 2.63
CA LEU A 59 0.20 -2.23 2.24
C LEU A 59 -0.35 -1.48 3.45
N ARG A 60 -0.49 -0.17 3.33
CA ARG A 60 -1.05 0.69 4.37
C ARG A 60 -2.43 1.19 3.96
N LEU A 61 -3.43 0.97 4.82
CA LEU A 61 -4.76 1.51 4.63
C LEU A 61 -4.76 3.01 4.90
N VAL A 62 -5.42 3.79 4.04
CA VAL A 62 -5.57 5.24 4.20
C VAL A 62 -7.03 5.64 4.01
N GLU A 63 -7.45 6.68 4.73
CA GLU A 63 -8.79 7.26 4.54
C GLU A 63 -8.92 8.00 3.20
N LYS A 64 -7.82 8.62 2.77
CA LYS A 64 -7.72 9.38 1.53
C LYS A 64 -6.31 9.34 0.95
N PHE A 65 -6.23 9.49 -0.37
CA PHE A 65 -4.95 9.63 -1.05
C PHE A 65 -4.35 11.01 -0.81
N PRO A 66 -3.03 11.18 -1.02
CA PRO A 66 -2.34 12.45 -0.75
C PRO A 66 -2.86 13.66 -1.56
N TRP A 67 -3.55 13.42 -2.69
CA TRP A 67 -4.07 14.47 -3.57
C TRP A 67 -5.53 14.85 -3.32
N GLU A 68 -6.21 14.19 -2.37
CA GLU A 68 -7.58 14.52 -1.94
C GLU A 68 -7.61 15.53 -0.79
#